data_AF-A0A0Q0AM91-F1
#
_entry.id   AF-A0A0Q0AM91-F1
#
_cell.length_a   1.000
_cell.length_b   1.000
_cell.length_c   1.000
_cell.angle_alpha   90.00
_cell.angle_beta   90.00
_cell.angle_gamma   90.00
#
_symmetry.space_group_name_H-M   'P 1'
#
loop_
_entity.id
_entity.type
_entity.pdbx_description
1 polymer ?
#
loop_
_entity_poly.entity_id
_entity_poly.type
_entity_poly.pdbx_seq_one_letter_code
_entity_poly.pdbx_strand_id
1 'polypeptide(L)'
;MDYVINLLPNTPDTQDLYDAKLFASFKPTALFLNVGRGAAVVDADLVEALKEGHLAGAVIDVCRQEPLPQRHPFWTAYGLLLTGHSSAPTSPVAMTDLFVENLKSFNAGEALRGEVDFSRGY
;
A
#
# COMPACT_ATOMS: atom_id res chain seq x y z
N MET A 1 14.74 -6.88 9.85
CA MET A 1 13.46 -7.61 9.68
C MET A 1 13.57 -8.47 8.43
N ASP A 2 12.83 -9.58 8.36
CA ASP A 2 12.91 -10.51 7.22
C ASP A 2 11.80 -10.25 6.17
N TYR A 3 10.63 -9.78 6.63
CA TYR A 3 9.53 -9.36 5.77
C TYR A 3 8.96 -8.05 6.32
N VAL A 4 8.69 -7.09 5.45
CA VAL A 4 8.03 -5.82 5.77
C VAL A 4 6.83 -5.67 4.85
N ILE A 5 5.63 -5.58 5.44
CA ILE A 5 4.37 -5.51 4.70
C ILE A 5 3.71 -4.17 5.01
N ASN A 6 3.60 -3.31 4.00
CA ASN A 6 2.89 -2.04 4.11
C ASN A 6 1.38 -2.25 3.87
N LEU A 7 0.60 -1.95 4.89
CA LEU A 7 -0.87 -1.89 4.89
C LEU A 7 -1.38 -0.50 5.34
N LEU A 8 -0.51 0.51 5.39
CA LEU A 8 -0.86 1.83 5.90
C LEU A 8 -1.79 2.58 4.95
N PRO A 9 -2.68 3.44 5.48
CA PRO A 9 -3.49 4.35 4.68
C PRO A 9 -2.61 5.39 3.98
N ASN A 10 -3.17 6.12 3.00
CA ASN A 10 -2.51 7.29 2.42
C ASN A 10 -2.90 8.54 3.21
N THR A 11 -1.98 9.05 4.01
CA THR A 11 -2.07 10.29 4.79
C THR A 11 -0.79 11.09 4.59
N PRO A 12 -0.76 12.40 4.91
CA PRO A 12 0.47 13.19 4.85
C PRO A 12 1.65 12.56 5.60
N ASP A 13 1.40 11.91 6.74
CA ASP A 13 2.43 11.27 7.58
C ASP A 13 2.98 9.96 7.03
N THR A 14 2.31 9.39 6.02
CA THR A 14 2.69 8.10 5.40
C THR A 14 3.19 8.26 3.97
N GLN A 15 3.14 9.48 3.42
CA GLN A 15 3.73 9.79 2.12
C GLN A 15 5.24 9.65 2.19
N ASP A 16 5.80 9.01 1.18
CA ASP A 16 7.25 8.84 0.99
C ASP A 16 7.94 8.15 2.19
N LEU A 17 7.18 7.45 3.04
CA LEU A 17 7.67 6.78 4.25
C LEU A 17 8.78 5.76 3.94
N TYR A 18 8.64 5.05 2.83
CA TYR A 18 9.62 4.08 2.34
C TYR A 18 10.55 4.77 1.33
N ASP A 19 11.54 5.45 1.89
CA ASP A 19 12.65 6.12 1.20
C ASP A 19 13.96 5.30 1.30
N ALA A 20 15.02 5.80 0.67
CA ALA A 20 16.33 5.16 0.68
C ALA A 20 16.87 4.93 2.11
N LYS A 21 16.61 5.86 3.04
CA LYS A 21 17.07 5.76 4.42
C LYS A 21 16.38 4.61 5.15
N LEU A 22 15.07 4.45 4.97
CA LEU A 22 14.33 3.36 5.59
C LEU A 22 14.74 2.02 4.98
N PHE A 23 14.87 1.92 3.66
CA PHE A 23 15.34 0.68 3.02
C PHE A 23 16.74 0.27 3.45
N ALA A 24 17.67 1.22 3.62
CA ALA A 24 19.01 0.95 4.14
C ALA A 24 19.03 0.41 5.59
N SER A 25 17.95 0.61 6.35
CA SER A 25 17.82 0.04 7.71
C SER A 25 17.37 -1.43 7.72
N PHE A 26 16.93 -1.96 6.58
CA PHE A 26 16.45 -3.33 6.49
C PHE A 26 17.63 -4.32 6.44
N LYS A 27 17.33 -5.60 6.67
CA LYS A 27 18.33 -6.65 6.37
C LYS A 27 18.43 -6.75 4.84
N PRO A 28 19.62 -6.98 4.27
CA PRO A 28 19.76 -7.30 2.83
C PRO A 28 18.91 -8.50 2.37
N THR A 29 18.57 -9.40 3.29
CA THR A 29 17.71 -10.56 3.05
C THR A 29 16.21 -10.26 3.12
N ALA A 30 15.82 -9.01 3.37
CA ALA A 30 14.42 -8.66 3.59
C ALA A 30 13.61 -8.63 2.29
N LEU A 31 12.35 -9.05 2.37
CA LEU A 31 11.35 -8.82 1.34
C LEU A 31 10.42 -7.67 1.75
N PHE A 32 10.18 -6.75 0.82
CA PHE A 32 9.23 -5.65 0.99
C PHE A 32 7.95 -5.88 0.20
N LEU A 33 6.79 -5.72 0.81
CA LEU A 33 5.50 -5.88 0.16
C LEU A 33 4.68 -4.61 0.35
N ASN A 34 4.25 -3.98 -0.74
CA ASN A 34 3.34 -2.85 -0.69
C ASN A 34 1.96 -3.23 -1.24
N VAL A 35 1.02 -3.39 -0.31
CA VAL A 35 -0.42 -3.61 -0.56
C VAL A 35 -1.28 -2.52 0.12
N GLY A 36 -0.63 -1.42 0.55
CA GLY A 36 -1.27 -0.25 1.12
C GLY A 36 -1.62 0.79 0.06
N ARG A 37 -0.77 1.82 -0.09
CA ARG A 37 -0.91 2.85 -1.13
C ARG A 37 0.44 3.16 -1.77
N GLY A 38 0.44 3.44 -3.07
CA GLY A 38 1.66 3.71 -3.81
C GLY A 38 2.41 4.96 -3.34
N ALA A 39 1.69 5.97 -2.84
CA ALA A 39 2.28 7.19 -2.30
C ALA A 39 3.24 6.97 -1.12
N ALA A 40 3.18 5.82 -0.45
CA ALA A 40 4.09 5.51 0.65
C ALA A 40 5.52 5.19 0.21
N VAL A 41 5.75 4.85 -1.06
CA VAL A 41 7.06 4.35 -1.55
C VAL A 41 7.68 5.34 -2.51
N VAL A 42 8.93 5.75 -2.26
CA VAL A 42 9.70 6.53 -3.24
C VAL A 42 10.20 5.57 -4.32
N ASP A 43 9.61 5.64 -5.52
CA ASP A 43 9.83 4.63 -6.58
C ASP A 43 11.30 4.49 -6.97
N ALA A 44 12.03 5.61 -7.07
CA ALA A 44 13.45 5.61 -7.42
C ALA A 44 14.30 4.91 -6.34
N ASP A 45 13.99 5.13 -5.07
CA ASP A 45 14.74 4.57 -3.95
C ASP A 45 14.51 3.07 -3.81
N LEU A 46 13.29 2.59 -4.08
CA LEU A 46 13.01 1.16 -4.12
C LEU A 46 13.80 0.47 -5.24
N VAL A 47 13.82 1.07 -6.44
CA VAL A 47 14.56 0.53 -7.58
C VAL A 47 16.05 0.45 -7.27
N GLU A 48 16.63 1.49 -6.68
CA GLU A 48 18.04 1.48 -6.33
C GLU A 48 18.35 0.52 -5.17
N ALA A 49 17.51 0.44 -4.14
CA ALA A 49 17.68 -0.50 -3.03
C ALA A 49 17.69 -1.96 -3.49
N LEU A 50 16.86 -2.31 -4.47
CA LEU A 50 16.85 -3.64 -5.09
C LEU A 50 18.11 -3.88 -5.93
N LYS A 51 18.56 -2.87 -6.68
CA LYS A 51 19.75 -2.94 -7.52
C LYS A 51 21.05 -3.05 -6.71
N GLU A 52 21.15 -2.37 -5.58
CA GLU A 52 22.31 -2.39 -4.68
C GLU A 52 22.30 -3.59 -3.71
N GLY A 53 21.20 -4.34 -3.65
CA GLY A 53 21.07 -5.50 -2.77
C GLY A 53 20.78 -5.14 -1.31
N HIS A 54 20.24 -3.95 -1.05
CA HIS A 54 19.69 -3.58 0.27
C HIS A 54 18.38 -4.32 0.57
N LEU A 55 17.74 -4.89 -0.45
CA LEU A 55 16.57 -5.76 -0.35
C LEU A 55 16.78 -7.02 -1.20
N ALA A 56 16.24 -8.14 -0.73
CA ALA A 56 16.25 -9.39 -1.49
C ALA A 56 15.19 -9.38 -2.60
N GLY A 57 14.16 -8.55 -2.47
CA GLY A 57 13.08 -8.43 -3.44
C GLY A 57 11.91 -7.60 -2.94
N ALA A 58 11.00 -7.28 -3.85
CA ALA A 58 9.78 -6.55 -3.54
C ALA A 58 8.55 -7.08 -4.29
N VAL A 59 7.38 -6.98 -3.65
CA VAL A 59 6.07 -7.20 -4.29
C VAL A 59 5.27 -5.90 -4.20
N ILE A 60 4.88 -5.34 -5.33
CA ILE A 60 4.19 -4.05 -5.43
C ILE A 60 2.84 -4.26 -6.11
N ASP A 61 1.75 -4.08 -5.35
CA ASP A 61 0.38 -4.15 -5.86
C ASP A 61 -0.20 -2.76 -6.19
N VAL A 62 0.33 -1.73 -5.55
CA VAL A 62 -0.16 -0.35 -5.65
C VAL A 62 0.96 0.60 -6.05
N CYS A 63 0.65 1.52 -6.96
CA CYS A 63 1.61 2.45 -7.55
C CYS A 63 1.19 3.90 -7.32
N ARG A 64 2.13 4.85 -7.39
CA ARG A 64 1.80 6.28 -7.25
C ARG A 64 0.83 6.76 -8.32
N GLN A 65 1.02 6.27 -9.54
CA GLN A 65 0.14 6.49 -10.67
C GLN A 65 -0.41 5.14 -11.14
N GLU A 66 -1.73 5.08 -11.31
CA GLU A 66 -2.44 3.89 -11.77
C GLU A 66 -3.41 4.26 -12.90
N PRO A 67 -3.41 3.53 -14.03
CA PRO A 67 -2.50 2.44 -14.38
C PRO A 67 -1.03 2.89 -14.47
N LEU A 68 -0.11 1.97 -14.16
CA LEU A 68 1.32 2.28 -14.17
C LEU A 68 1.78 2.67 -15.58
N PRO A 69 2.48 3.81 -15.77
CA PRO A 69 2.96 4.22 -17.08
C PRO A 69 3.84 3.16 -17.73
N GLN A 70 3.73 2.98 -19.06
CA GLN A 70 4.45 1.93 -19.80
C GLN A 70 5.98 2.02 -19.69
N ARG A 71 6.52 3.21 -19.42
CA ARG A 71 7.97 3.44 -19.28
C ARG A 71 8.44 3.50 -17.82
N HIS A 72 7.58 3.11 -16.87
CA HIS A 72 7.93 3.13 -15.45
C HIS A 72 9.01 2.09 -15.12
N PRO A 73 10.03 2.40 -14.30
CA PRO A 73 11.14 1.49 -14.01
C PRO A 73 10.74 0.19 -13.32
N PHE A 74 9.63 0.17 -12.58
CA PHE A 74 9.14 -1.07 -11.94
C PHE A 74 8.88 -2.20 -12.94
N TRP A 75 8.56 -1.92 -14.21
CA TRP A 75 8.36 -2.96 -15.22
C TRP A 75 9.61 -3.81 -15.46
N THR A 76 10.80 -3.27 -15.21
CA THR A 76 12.09 -3.93 -15.50
C THR A 76 13.01 -3.99 -14.27
N ALA A 77 12.53 -3.58 -13.10
CA ALA A 77 13.32 -3.57 -11.88
C ALA A 77 13.65 -5.02 -11.45
N TYR A 78 14.93 -5.28 -11.19
CA TYR A 78 15.38 -6.59 -10.73
C TYR A 78 14.76 -6.93 -9.36
N GLY A 79 14.31 -8.18 -9.19
CA GLY A 79 13.76 -8.65 -7.92
C GLY A 79 12.40 -8.06 -7.53
N LEU A 80 11.73 -7.35 -8.45
CA LEU A 80 10.40 -6.74 -8.22
C LEU A 80 9.31 -7.54 -8.94
N LEU A 81 8.26 -7.92 -8.20
CA LEU A 81 7.03 -8.49 -8.73
C LEU A 81 5.91 -7.45 -8.69
N LEU A 82 5.28 -7.18 -9.83
CA LEU A 82 4.13 -6.27 -9.94
C LEU A 82 2.80 -7.03 -9.99
N THR A 83 1.80 -6.55 -9.26
CA THR A 83 0.39 -6.92 -9.41
C THR A 83 -0.47 -5.67 -9.62
N GLY A 84 -1.65 -5.83 -10.20
CA GLY A 84 -2.48 -4.71 -10.67
C GLY A 84 -3.57 -4.31 -9.69
N HIS A 85 -3.22 -3.73 -8.54
CA HIS A 85 -4.14 -3.28 -7.48
C HIS A 85 -5.26 -4.29 -7.18
N SER A 86 -4.84 -5.52 -6.89
CA SER A 86 -5.69 -6.70 -6.85
C SER A 86 -5.48 -7.56 -5.61
N SER A 87 -4.69 -7.09 -4.64
CA SER A 87 -4.39 -7.82 -3.41
C SER A 87 -5.63 -8.09 -2.54
N ALA A 88 -6.62 -7.20 -2.57
CA ALA A 88 -7.84 -7.32 -1.78
C ALA A 88 -9.07 -6.71 -2.51
N PRO A 89 -9.58 -7.34 -3.58
CA PRO A 89 -10.79 -6.87 -4.25
C PRO A 89 -11.96 -6.88 -3.28
N THR A 90 -12.77 -5.83 -3.32
CA THR A 90 -13.92 -5.72 -2.41
C THR A 90 -14.98 -6.75 -2.75
N SER A 91 -15.44 -7.51 -1.76
CA SER A 91 -16.59 -8.42 -1.90
C SER A 91 -17.89 -7.61 -2.00
N PRO A 92 -18.66 -7.71 -3.09
CA PRO A 92 -19.93 -7.00 -3.23
C PRO A 92 -20.95 -7.38 -2.14
N VAL A 93 -20.97 -8.65 -1.73
CA VAL A 93 -21.85 -9.13 -0.66
C VAL A 93 -21.49 -8.46 0.67
N ALA A 94 -20.22 -8.52 1.08
CA ALA A 94 -19.78 -7.93 2.34
C ALA A 94 -19.96 -6.40 2.37
N MET A 95 -19.74 -5.72 1.24
CA MET A 95 -19.99 -4.28 1.10
C MET A 95 -21.49 -3.97 1.28
N THR A 96 -22.36 -4.75 0.63
CA THR A 96 -23.82 -4.56 0.71
C THR A 96 -24.33 -4.80 2.13
N ASP A 97 -23.84 -5.86 2.79
CA ASP A 97 -24.21 -6.17 4.17
C ASP A 97 -23.82 -5.03 5.11
N LEU A 98 -22.58 -4.53 5.03
CA LEU A 98 -22.12 -3.40 5.83
C LEU A 98 -22.96 -2.14 5.56
N PHE A 99 -23.28 -1.86 4.30
CA PHE A 99 -24.10 -0.71 3.93
C PHE A 99 -25.52 -0.81 4.51
N VAL A 100 -26.18 -1.96 4.38
CA VAL A 100 -27.55 -2.16 4.88
C VAL A 100 -27.59 -2.07 6.41
N GLU A 101 -26.56 -2.56 7.10
CA GLU A 101 -26.42 -2.40 8.54
C GLU A 101 -26.26 -0.92 8.91
N ASN A 102 -25.32 -0.21 8.29
CA ASN A 102 -25.09 1.21 8.56
C ASN A 102 -26.30 2.08 8.22
N LEU A 103 -27.08 1.74 7.20
CA LEU A 103 -28.32 2.45 6.87
C LEU A 103 -29.37 2.33 7.99
N LYS A 104 -29.47 1.18 8.64
CA LYS A 104 -30.37 0.99 9.80
C LYS A 104 -29.92 1.86 10.97
N SER A 105 -28.62 1.81 11.31
CA SER A 105 -28.04 2.61 12.40
C SER A 105 -28.19 4.11 12.14
N PHE A 106 -27.94 4.56 10.91
CA PHE A 106 -28.13 5.95 10.50
C PHE A 106 -29.57 6.44 10.74
N ASN A 107 -30.56 5.65 10.32
CA ASN A 107 -31.97 6.00 10.52
C ASN A 107 -32.39 6.01 12.01
N ALA A 108 -31.73 5.20 12.84
CA ALA A 108 -31.95 5.16 14.28
C ALA A 108 -31.17 6.23 15.06
N GLY A 109 -30.27 6.99 14.40
CA GLY A 109 -29.37 7.95 15.07
C GLY A 109 -28.28 7.26 15.89
N GLU A 110 -27.91 6.03 15.54
CA GLU A 110 -26.88 5.23 16.20
C GLU A 110 -25.52 5.35 15.47
N ALA A 111 -24.45 4.97 16.17
CA ALA A 111 -23.09 4.98 15.62
C ALA A 111 -22.96 4.00 14.43
N LEU A 112 -22.14 4.37 13.44
CA LEU A 112 -21.93 3.55 12.25
C LEU A 112 -20.70 2.66 12.43
N ARG A 113 -20.67 1.50 11.77
CA ARG A 113 -19.45 0.68 11.68
C ARG A 113 -18.50 1.24 10.64
N GLY A 114 -17.24 1.42 11.04
CA GLY A 114 -16.16 1.82 10.15
C GLY A 114 -16.13 3.32 9.84
N GLU A 115 -16.59 4.17 10.76
CA GLU A 115 -16.51 5.62 10.61
C GLU A 115 -15.05 6.07 10.46
N VAL A 116 -14.83 6.95 9.49
CA VAL A 116 -13.53 7.60 9.24
C VAL A 116 -13.42 8.82 10.13
N ASP A 117 -12.29 8.94 10.83
CA ASP A 117 -11.93 10.18 11.51
C ASP A 117 -11.25 11.13 10.52
N PHE A 118 -12.00 12.12 10.04
CA PHE A 118 -11.49 13.10 9.08
C PHE A 118 -10.37 13.99 9.64
N SER A 119 -10.26 14.13 10.97
CA SER A 119 -9.15 14.88 11.59
C SER A 119 -7.85 14.08 11.54
N ARG A 120 -7.96 12.75 11.60
CA ARG A 120 -6.84 11.80 11.53
C ARG A 120 -6.51 11.38 10.10
N GLY A 121 -7.49 11.49 9.19
CA GLY A 121 -7.35 11.18 7.77
C GLY A 121 -7.60 9.72 7.39
N TYR A 122 -8.06 8.88 8.33
CA TYR A 122 -8.41 7.47 8.13
C TYR A 122 -9.25 6.89 9.27
#